data_AF-A0A5E4LEC7-F1
#
_entry.id   AF-A0A5E4LEC7-F1
#
_cell.length_a   1.000
_cell.length_b   1.000
_cell.length_c   1.000
_cell.angle_alpha   90.00
_cell.angle_beta   90.00
_cell.angle_gamma   90.00
#
_symmetry.space_group_name_H-M   'P 1'
#
loop_
_entity.id
_entity.type
_entity.pdbx_description
1 polymer ?
#
loop_
_entity_poly.entity_id
_entity_poly.type
_entity_poly.pdbx_seq_one_letter_code
_entity_poly.pdbx_strand_id
1 'polypeptide(L)'
;MQQMGLVDGVAEIKAARTREGVLLSGELPPALLSASSIEIAALKDGSFLLTVKEGAKGRWGLAGQERELVRKLLTIRFEQRIPAAVNRTLSREEKETLDGLMQKKAVQILHGGKYEKDGVYNISDAAFNAVREPASAAQTMEIQLPISSPEHLERSGWMVLEDEMSAKNFANAFPQKVKSGEVAGLRAFDRKFYFVKSSFMLENEKKIQLSLSRGEKTAEEIGAEIGVEAEGCRAILLHLAEAGEVLEKRKGKFAKA
;
A
#
# COMPACT_ATOMS: atom_id res chain seq x y z
N MET A 1 -46.51 -37.51 13.65
CA MET A 1 -45.85 -37.40 12.33
C MET A 1 -45.60 -35.93 12.06
N GLN A 2 -44.37 -35.43 12.29
CA GLN A 2 -43.98 -34.09 11.88
C GLN A 2 -43.46 -34.18 10.44
N GLN A 3 -44.12 -33.48 9.52
CA GLN A 3 -43.61 -33.26 8.17
C GLN A 3 -42.48 -32.23 8.24
N MET A 4 -41.25 -32.65 7.94
CA MET A 4 -40.15 -31.73 7.63
C MET A 4 -40.43 -31.10 6.27
N GLY A 5 -40.81 -29.82 6.27
CA GLY A 5 -40.87 -29.00 5.06
C GLY A 5 -39.46 -28.61 4.63
N LEU A 6 -38.93 -29.28 3.60
CA LEU A 6 -37.78 -28.79 2.83
C LEU A 6 -38.33 -27.83 1.77
N VAL A 7 -38.21 -26.53 2.02
CA VAL A 7 -38.32 -25.51 0.97
C VAL A 7 -36.99 -24.79 0.91
N ASP A 8 -35.98 -25.45 0.33
CA ASP A 8 -34.77 -24.77 -0.10
C ASP A 8 -35.11 -23.99 -1.37
N GLY A 9 -35.28 -22.67 -1.22
CA GLY A 9 -35.42 -21.77 -2.35
C GLY A 9 -34.17 -21.83 -3.23
N VAL A 10 -34.35 -22.18 -4.50
CA VAL A 10 -33.26 -22.15 -5.48
C VAL A 10 -32.87 -20.69 -5.71
N ALA A 11 -31.70 -20.28 -5.21
CA ALA A 11 -31.17 -18.95 -5.47
C ALA A 11 -30.93 -18.77 -6.98
N GLU A 12 -31.56 -17.76 -7.60
CA GLU A 12 -31.40 -17.45 -9.02
C GLU A 12 -30.24 -16.48 -9.21
N ILE A 13 -29.18 -16.92 -9.91
CA ILE A 13 -28.05 -16.08 -10.32
C ILE A 13 -28.14 -15.85 -11.83
N LYS A 14 -28.16 -14.58 -12.24
CA LYS A 14 -28.16 -14.17 -13.65
C LYS A 14 -26.76 -13.71 -14.04
N ALA A 15 -26.29 -14.16 -15.20
CA ALA A 15 -25.01 -13.75 -15.77
C ALA A 15 -25.24 -13.01 -17.11
N ALA A 16 -24.68 -11.81 -17.24
CA ALA A 16 -24.75 -11.00 -18.45
C ALA A 16 -23.35 -10.69 -18.96
N ARG A 17 -23.07 -10.98 -20.24
CA ARG A 17 -21.80 -10.63 -20.87
C ARG A 17 -21.83 -9.15 -21.27
N THR A 18 -20.84 -8.38 -20.83
CA THR A 18 -20.63 -6.97 -21.19
C THR A 18 -19.36 -6.81 -22.02
N ARG A 19 -19.08 -5.59 -22.50
CA ARG A 19 -17.80 -5.28 -23.16
C ARG A 19 -16.60 -5.39 -22.21
N GLU A 20 -16.84 -5.30 -20.91
CA GLU A 20 -15.80 -5.28 -19.86
C GLU A 20 -15.66 -6.62 -19.13
N GLY A 21 -16.54 -7.60 -19.39
CA GLY A 21 -16.47 -8.92 -18.77
C GLY A 21 -17.83 -9.60 -18.60
N VAL A 22 -18.00 -10.30 -17.48
CA VAL A 22 -19.27 -10.95 -17.10
C VAL A 22 -19.80 -10.29 -15.84
N LEU A 23 -21.02 -9.77 -15.90
CA LEU A 23 -21.74 -9.22 -14.76
C LEU A 23 -22.63 -10.30 -14.16
N LEU A 24 -22.47 -10.58 -12.86
CA LEU A 24 -23.37 -11.45 -12.11
C LEU A 24 -24.38 -10.59 -11.34
N SER A 25 -25.65 -10.98 -11.35
CA SER A 25 -26.74 -10.36 -10.58
C SER A 25 -27.66 -11.42 -9.95
N GLY A 26 -28.39 -11.03 -8.91
CA GLY A 26 -29.24 -11.94 -8.13
C GLY A 26 -28.70 -12.21 -6.72
N GLU A 27 -29.36 -13.12 -5.99
CA GLU A 27 -28.93 -13.53 -4.65
C GLU A 27 -27.76 -14.51 -4.77
N LEU A 28 -26.55 -14.03 -4.47
CA LEU A 28 -25.37 -14.88 -4.44
C LEU A 28 -25.40 -15.77 -3.20
N PRO A 29 -25.24 -17.10 -3.34
CA PRO A 29 -25.12 -18.00 -2.20
C PRO A 29 -24.00 -17.56 -1.25
N PRO A 30 -24.18 -17.70 0.09
CA PRO A 30 -23.16 -17.34 1.07
C PRO A 30 -21.77 -17.96 0.82
N ALA A 31 -21.72 -19.14 0.17
CA ALA A 31 -20.49 -19.79 -0.25
C ALA A 31 -19.68 -18.95 -1.26
N LEU A 32 -20.34 -18.19 -2.14
CA LEU A 32 -19.67 -17.29 -3.10
C LEU A 32 -19.11 -16.05 -2.41
N LEU A 33 -19.88 -15.47 -1.49
CA LEU A 33 -19.47 -14.28 -0.73
C LEU A 33 -18.26 -14.54 0.16
N SER A 34 -18.06 -15.81 0.57
CA SER A 34 -16.94 -16.23 1.39
C SER A 34 -15.76 -16.82 0.60
N ALA A 35 -15.85 -16.90 -0.73
CA ALA A 35 -14.77 -17.43 -1.58
C ALA A 35 -13.57 -16.47 -1.64
N SER A 36 -12.35 -17.01 -1.67
CA SER A 36 -11.14 -16.20 -1.90
C SER A 36 -10.92 -15.85 -3.37
N SER A 37 -11.41 -16.70 -4.27
CA SER A 37 -11.37 -16.47 -5.72
C SER A 37 -12.49 -17.25 -6.39
N ILE A 38 -13.18 -16.58 -7.30
CA ILE A 38 -14.23 -17.17 -8.14
C ILE A 38 -13.74 -17.11 -9.58
N GLU A 39 -13.76 -18.24 -10.27
CA GLU A 39 -13.47 -18.33 -11.70
C GLU A 39 -14.75 -18.59 -12.47
N ILE A 40 -14.94 -17.87 -13.57
CA ILE A 40 -16.10 -18.02 -14.44
C ILE A 40 -15.59 -18.42 -15.83
N ALA A 41 -15.99 -19.60 -16.30
CA ALA A 41 -15.67 -20.10 -17.62
C ALA A 41 -16.93 -20.21 -18.47
N ALA A 42 -16.90 -19.66 -19.69
CA ALA A 42 -18.00 -19.83 -20.64
C ALA A 42 -17.92 -21.22 -21.31
N LEU A 43 -19.07 -21.90 -21.42
CA LEU A 43 -19.21 -23.18 -22.09
C LEU A 43 -19.75 -23.01 -23.52
N LYS A 44 -19.61 -24.06 -24.33
CA LYS A 44 -19.96 -24.02 -25.77
C LYS A 44 -21.45 -23.85 -26.05
N ASP A 45 -22.30 -24.27 -25.11
CA ASP A 45 -23.74 -24.17 -25.18
C ASP A 45 -24.28 -22.80 -24.72
N GLY A 46 -23.38 -21.85 -24.38
CA GLY A 46 -23.74 -20.52 -23.89
C GLY A 46 -23.95 -20.46 -22.38
N SER A 47 -23.84 -21.57 -21.65
CA SER A 47 -23.86 -21.58 -20.19
C SER A 47 -22.52 -21.13 -19.60
N PHE A 48 -22.49 -20.87 -18.29
CA PHE A 48 -21.29 -20.50 -17.55
C PHE A 48 -21.03 -21.52 -16.43
N LEU A 49 -19.79 -21.97 -16.32
CA LEU A 49 -19.29 -22.73 -15.18
C LEU A 49 -18.68 -21.75 -14.18
N LEU A 50 -19.26 -21.71 -12.97
CA LEU A 50 -18.72 -20.95 -11.86
C LEU A 50 -17.96 -21.90 -10.94
N THR A 51 -16.64 -21.74 -10.88
CA THR A 51 -15.77 -22.51 -9.98
C THR A 51 -15.41 -21.66 -8.78
N VAL A 52 -15.88 -22.09 -7.62
CA VAL A 52 -15.43 -21.56 -6.35
C VAL A 52 -14.16 -22.29 -6.00
N LYS A 53 -13.03 -21.60 -6.09
CA LYS A 53 -11.84 -22.08 -5.41
C LYS A 53 -12.04 -21.70 -3.96
N GLU A 54 -12.45 -22.68 -3.15
CA GLU A 54 -12.15 -22.65 -1.73
C GLU A 54 -10.63 -22.64 -1.64
N GLY A 55 -10.03 -21.44 -1.73
CA GLY A 55 -8.64 -21.27 -1.33
C GLY A 55 -8.62 -21.81 0.07
N ALA A 56 -7.86 -22.88 0.31
CA ALA A 56 -7.87 -23.60 1.57
C ALA A 56 -7.66 -22.57 2.68
N LYS A 57 -8.76 -22.10 3.28
CA LYS A 57 -8.79 -21.07 4.31
C LYS A 57 -8.38 -21.67 5.65
N GLY A 58 -7.43 -22.61 5.62
CA GLY A 58 -6.43 -22.60 6.66
C GLY A 58 -5.72 -21.26 6.50
N ARG A 59 -6.06 -20.26 7.31
CA ARG A 59 -5.03 -19.31 7.69
C ARG A 59 -4.01 -20.14 8.45
N TRP A 60 -3.00 -20.63 7.75
CA TRP A 60 -1.83 -21.19 8.39
C TRP A 60 -1.17 -20.02 9.10
N GLY A 61 -1.51 -19.87 10.39
CA GLY A 61 -0.88 -18.90 11.26
C GLY A 61 0.55 -19.35 11.51
N LEU A 62 1.43 -19.14 10.51
CA LEU A 62 2.86 -19.30 10.71
C LEU A 62 3.30 -18.26 11.73
N ALA A 63 3.93 -18.70 12.82
CA ALA A 63 4.57 -17.83 13.79
C ALA A 63 5.71 -17.03 13.13
N GLY A 64 6.18 -15.96 13.78
CA GLY A 64 7.25 -15.10 13.23
C GLY A 64 8.48 -15.88 12.76
N GLN A 65 9.00 -16.76 13.62
CA GLN A 65 10.16 -17.62 13.33
C GLN A 65 9.90 -18.62 12.19
N GLU A 66 8.70 -19.20 12.13
CA GLU A 66 8.29 -20.09 11.05
C GLU A 66 8.28 -19.37 9.69
N ARG A 67 7.80 -18.12 9.66
CA ARG A 67 7.80 -17.30 8.44
C ARG A 67 9.23 -16.98 7.98
N GLU A 68 10.11 -16.62 8.91
CA GLU A 68 11.52 -16.34 8.61
C GLU A 68 12.22 -17.57 8.05
N LEU A 69 12.01 -18.74 8.65
CA LEU A 69 12.57 -19.99 8.15
C LEU A 69 12.05 -20.33 6.75
N VAL A 70 10.74 -20.21 6.49
CA VAL A 70 10.19 -20.45 5.15
C VAL A 70 10.76 -19.46 4.14
N ARG A 71 10.94 -18.17 4.49
CA ARG A 71 11.64 -17.19 3.63
C ARG A 71 13.09 -17.61 3.35
N LYS A 72 13.82 -18.06 4.36
CA LYS A 72 15.19 -18.56 4.23
C LYS A 72 15.25 -19.81 3.34
N LEU A 73 14.30 -20.72 3.43
CA LEU A 73 14.21 -21.86 2.51
C LEU A 73 13.91 -21.40 1.08
N LEU A 74 13.10 -20.36 0.91
CA LEU A 74 12.78 -19.80 -0.41
C LEU A 74 13.98 -19.16 -1.12
N THR A 75 14.98 -18.64 -0.39
CA THR A 75 16.22 -18.11 -1.00
C THR A 75 17.14 -19.20 -1.53
N ILE A 76 17.04 -20.43 -1.01
CA ILE A 76 17.76 -21.60 -1.52
C ILE A 76 17.07 -22.08 -2.80
N ARG A 77 17.84 -22.31 -3.87
CA ARG A 77 17.30 -22.87 -5.13
C ARG A 77 16.68 -24.24 -4.88
N PHE A 78 15.59 -24.57 -5.55
CA PHE A 78 14.82 -25.79 -5.31
C PHE A 78 15.70 -27.05 -5.34
N GLU A 79 16.58 -27.18 -6.33
CA GLU A 79 17.53 -28.30 -6.50
C GLU A 79 18.48 -28.49 -5.32
N GLN A 80 18.73 -27.42 -4.55
CA GLN A 80 19.66 -27.40 -3.44
C GLN A 80 18.97 -27.60 -2.09
N ARG A 81 17.63 -27.68 -2.06
CA ARG A 81 16.85 -27.91 -0.84
C ARG A 81 16.86 -29.39 -0.38
N ILE A 82 17.99 -30.05 -0.58
CA ILE A 82 18.22 -31.45 -0.17
C ILE A 82 18.43 -31.47 1.36
N PRO A 83 17.86 -32.44 2.10
CA PRO A 83 17.94 -32.46 3.57
C PRO A 83 19.36 -32.30 4.13
N ALA A 84 20.35 -32.97 3.55
CA ALA A 84 21.75 -32.86 3.99
C ALA A 84 22.35 -31.46 3.81
N ALA A 85 22.00 -30.75 2.73
CA ALA A 85 22.49 -29.40 2.46
C ALA A 85 21.78 -28.37 3.34
N VAL A 86 20.45 -28.46 3.44
CA VAL A 86 19.64 -27.56 4.28
C VAL A 86 20.03 -27.69 5.75
N ASN A 87 20.23 -28.90 6.26
CA ASN A 87 20.64 -29.14 7.65
C ASN A 87 22.03 -28.60 8.01
N ARG A 88 22.90 -28.31 7.03
CA ARG A 88 24.19 -27.64 7.27
C ARG A 88 24.04 -26.12 7.39
N THR A 89 23.02 -25.55 6.75
CA THR A 89 22.77 -24.10 6.71
C THR A 89 21.90 -23.63 7.88
N LEU A 90 21.08 -24.52 8.45
CA LEU A 90 20.17 -24.19 9.54
C LEU A 90 20.82 -24.33 10.93
N SER A 91 20.48 -23.42 11.84
CA SER A 91 20.81 -23.51 13.27
C SER A 91 20.03 -24.65 13.94
N ARG A 92 20.38 -24.97 15.20
CA ARG A 92 19.64 -26.01 15.97
C ARG A 92 18.16 -25.63 16.16
N GLU A 93 17.88 -24.38 16.53
CA GLU A 93 16.51 -23.87 16.73
C GLU A 93 15.70 -23.86 15.42
N GLU A 94 16.35 -23.51 14.30
CA GLU A 94 15.72 -23.55 12.98
C GLU A 94 15.37 -24.99 12.54
N LYS A 95 16.17 -25.99 12.93
CA LYS A 95 15.85 -27.40 12.67
C LYS A 95 14.61 -27.86 13.44
N GLU A 96 14.52 -27.49 14.72
CA GLU A 96 13.33 -27.78 15.53
C GLU A 96 12.08 -27.09 14.95
N THR A 97 12.23 -25.86 14.45
CA THR A 97 11.16 -25.14 13.73
C THR A 97 10.80 -25.82 12.41
N LEU A 98 11.78 -26.35 11.67
CA LEU A 98 11.56 -27.10 10.42
C LEU A 98 10.75 -28.37 10.67
N ASP A 99 11.05 -29.10 11.74
CA ASP A 99 10.31 -30.30 12.12
C ASP A 99 8.85 -29.96 12.45
N GLY A 100 8.60 -28.84 13.13
CA GLY A 100 7.25 -28.31 13.37
C GLY A 100 6.51 -27.96 12.06
N LEU A 101 7.20 -27.33 11.11
CA LEU A 101 6.65 -27.04 9.77
C LEU A 101 6.32 -28.32 8.99
N MET A 102 7.11 -29.38 9.15
CA MET A 102 6.86 -30.68 8.53
C MET A 102 5.63 -31.37 9.13
N GLN A 103 5.49 -31.35 10.46
CA GLN A 103 4.30 -31.88 11.15
C GLN A 103 3.02 -31.15 10.72
N LYS A 104 3.12 -29.82 10.56
CA LYS A 104 2.01 -29.01 10.04
C LYS A 104 1.69 -29.32 8.58
N LYS A 105 2.61 -29.90 7.80
CA LYS A 105 2.58 -30.03 6.32
C LYS A 105 2.74 -28.70 5.57
N ALA A 106 3.39 -27.72 6.21
CA ALA A 106 3.79 -26.46 5.56
C ALA A 106 5.03 -26.69 4.68
N VAL A 107 5.87 -27.63 5.09
CA VAL A 107 7.01 -28.14 4.33
C VAL A 107 6.90 -29.66 4.27
N GLN A 108 7.25 -30.27 3.14
CA GLN A 108 7.30 -31.72 2.98
C GLN A 108 8.48 -32.13 2.13
N ILE A 109 8.95 -33.37 2.25
CA ILE A 109 10.01 -33.89 1.38
C ILE A 109 9.34 -34.56 0.18
N LEU A 110 9.63 -34.06 -1.02
CA LEU A 110 9.23 -34.70 -2.27
C LEU A 110 10.31 -35.68 -2.72
N HIS A 111 9.89 -36.92 -2.96
CA HIS A 111 10.70 -37.94 -3.61
C HIS A 111 10.16 -38.15 -5.03
N GLY A 112 11.05 -38.16 -6.02
CA GLY A 112 10.66 -38.41 -7.41
C GLY A 112 11.74 -38.04 -8.41
N GLY A 113 11.84 -38.83 -9.48
CA GLY A 113 12.81 -38.62 -10.57
C GLY A 113 14.24 -38.51 -10.03
N LYS A 114 14.90 -37.38 -10.33
CA LYS A 114 16.28 -37.12 -9.88
C LYS A 114 16.46 -37.02 -8.35
N TYR A 115 15.38 -36.99 -7.56
CA TYR A 115 15.41 -36.87 -6.10
C TYR A 115 14.87 -38.11 -5.37
N GLU A 116 14.83 -39.28 -6.02
CA GLU A 116 14.28 -40.50 -5.41
C GLU A 116 15.03 -40.91 -4.13
N LYS A 117 16.37 -40.85 -4.15
CA LYS A 117 17.23 -41.25 -3.02
C LYS A 117 17.23 -40.23 -1.88
N ASP A 118 17.48 -38.97 -2.20
CA ASP A 118 17.77 -37.95 -1.18
C ASP A 118 16.56 -37.05 -0.84
N GLY A 119 15.56 -36.99 -1.73
CA GLY A 119 14.40 -36.09 -1.59
C GLY A 119 14.76 -34.61 -1.71
N VAL A 120 13.74 -33.76 -1.76
CA VAL A 120 13.87 -32.30 -1.77
C VAL A 120 12.76 -31.64 -0.96
N TYR A 121 13.10 -30.65 -0.14
CA TYR A 121 12.08 -29.90 0.60
C TYR A 121 11.22 -29.06 -0.36
N ASN A 122 9.92 -29.33 -0.30
CA ASN A 122 8.87 -28.61 -0.99
C ASN A 122 8.04 -27.82 0.02
N ILE A 123 7.76 -26.56 -0.32
CA ILE A 123 6.96 -25.65 0.51
C ILE A 123 5.55 -25.66 -0.06
N SER A 124 4.55 -25.86 0.78
CA SER A 124 3.15 -25.85 0.32
C SER A 124 2.75 -24.46 -0.18
N ASP A 125 1.81 -24.40 -1.13
CA ASP A 125 1.33 -23.12 -1.68
C ASP A 125 0.79 -22.19 -0.58
N ALA A 126 0.15 -22.76 0.45
CA ALA A 126 -0.34 -22.02 1.60
C ALA A 126 0.81 -21.36 2.40
N ALA A 127 1.88 -22.11 2.70
CA ALA A 127 3.04 -21.58 3.42
C ALA A 127 3.81 -20.57 2.56
N PHE A 128 3.94 -20.84 1.26
CA PHE A 128 4.52 -19.92 0.29
C PHE A 128 3.75 -18.60 0.24
N ASN A 129 2.42 -18.66 0.11
CA ASN A 129 1.57 -17.47 0.10
C ASN A 129 1.59 -16.72 1.43
N ALA A 130 1.67 -17.43 2.57
CA ALA A 130 1.75 -16.80 3.90
C ALA A 130 3.04 -15.99 4.13
N VAL A 131 4.13 -16.31 3.42
CA VAL A 131 5.39 -15.53 3.49
C VAL A 131 5.61 -14.62 2.30
N ARG A 132 4.95 -14.90 1.18
CA ARG A 132 4.88 -14.06 -0.02
C ARG A 132 3.89 -12.93 0.15
N GLU A 133 2.90 -13.07 1.04
CA GLU A 133 2.14 -11.94 1.54
C GLU A 133 3.13 -10.90 2.07
N PRO A 134 3.07 -9.69 1.52
CA PRO A 134 4.28 -9.05 1.09
C PRO A 134 4.98 -8.39 2.27
N ALA A 135 6.30 -8.49 2.31
CA ALA A 135 7.13 -7.46 2.93
C ALA A 135 6.87 -6.06 2.30
N SER A 136 6.08 -5.97 1.22
CA SER A 136 5.48 -4.75 0.66
C SER A 136 4.05 -4.42 1.13
N ALA A 137 3.43 -5.16 2.07
CA ALA A 137 2.17 -4.74 2.71
C ALA A 137 2.37 -3.93 4.01
N ALA A 138 3.63 -3.80 4.47
CA ALA A 138 4.03 -2.81 5.46
C ALA A 138 4.74 -1.60 4.84
N GLN A 139 4.94 -1.57 3.52
CA GLN A 139 4.72 -0.32 2.82
C GLN A 139 3.21 -0.18 2.74
N THR A 140 2.62 0.43 3.76
CA THR A 140 1.35 1.12 3.58
C THR A 140 1.51 1.85 2.26
N MET A 141 0.77 1.43 1.21
CA MET A 141 0.48 2.35 0.13
C MET A 141 -0.28 3.46 0.84
N GLU A 142 0.46 4.41 1.39
CA GLU A 142 -0.10 5.69 1.75
C GLU A 142 -0.76 6.11 0.46
N ILE A 143 -2.10 6.13 0.48
CA ILE A 143 -2.88 6.66 -0.62
C ILE A 143 -2.25 8.02 -0.88
N GLN A 144 -1.49 8.11 -1.98
CA GLN A 144 -0.82 9.33 -2.37
C GLN A 144 -1.93 10.23 -2.84
N LEU A 145 -2.49 10.98 -1.89
CA LEU A 145 -3.50 11.99 -2.17
C LEU A 145 -2.83 12.97 -3.14
N PRO A 146 -3.47 13.27 -4.28
CA PRO A 146 -2.93 14.23 -5.23
C PRO A 146 -2.57 15.53 -4.50
N ILE A 147 -1.37 16.08 -4.75
CA ILE A 147 -0.89 17.32 -4.09
C ILE A 147 -1.78 18.53 -4.33
N SER A 148 -2.69 18.44 -5.31
CA SER A 148 -3.69 19.43 -5.69
C SER A 148 -5.07 19.20 -5.05
N SER A 149 -5.21 18.21 -4.16
CA SER A 149 -6.49 17.85 -3.56
C SER A 149 -6.69 18.54 -2.19
N PRO A 150 -7.92 18.98 -1.85
CA PRO A 150 -8.22 19.50 -0.52
C PRO A 150 -7.91 18.50 0.60
N GLU A 151 -8.07 17.21 0.37
CA GLU A 151 -7.73 16.16 1.34
C GLU A 151 -6.22 16.11 1.62
N HIS A 152 -5.40 16.38 0.60
CA HIS A 152 -3.96 16.54 0.78
C HIS A 152 -3.68 17.75 1.69
N LEU A 153 -4.27 18.92 1.41
CA LEU A 153 -4.17 20.10 2.30
C LEU A 153 -4.58 19.77 3.74
N GLU A 154 -5.66 19.01 3.91
CA GLU A 154 -6.14 18.66 5.24
C GLU A 154 -5.15 17.80 6.03
N ARG A 155 -4.51 16.83 5.35
CA ARG A 155 -3.60 15.85 5.94
C ARG A 155 -2.16 16.37 6.08
N SER A 156 -1.61 17.01 5.05
CA SER A 156 -0.21 17.44 5.00
C SER A 156 0.00 18.89 5.44
N GLY A 157 -1.07 19.70 5.46
CA GLY A 157 -1.00 21.12 5.83
C GLY A 157 -0.60 22.06 4.70
N TRP A 158 -0.38 21.55 3.49
CA TRP A 158 -0.07 22.35 2.30
C TRP A 158 -0.72 21.74 1.04
N MET A 159 -0.84 22.52 -0.03
CA MET A 159 -1.37 22.06 -1.32
C MET A 159 -0.85 22.96 -2.45
N VAL A 160 -0.67 22.39 -3.64
CA VAL A 160 -0.20 23.11 -4.83
C VAL A 160 -1.21 22.95 -5.97
N LEU A 161 -1.65 24.06 -6.54
CA LEU A 161 -2.52 24.09 -7.71
C LEU A 161 -1.76 24.70 -8.90
N GLU A 162 -1.82 24.03 -10.05
CA GLU A 162 -1.02 24.41 -11.23
C GLU A 162 -1.62 25.57 -12.03
N ASP A 163 -2.90 25.85 -11.84
CA ASP A 163 -3.64 26.82 -12.66
C ASP A 163 -4.57 27.73 -11.83
N GLU A 164 -4.86 28.89 -12.41
CA GLU A 164 -5.65 29.94 -11.77
C GLU A 164 -7.12 29.56 -11.59
N MET A 165 -7.66 28.70 -12.46
CA MET A 165 -9.05 28.27 -12.37
C MET A 165 -9.25 27.35 -11.17
N SER A 166 -8.37 26.37 -10.98
CA SER A 166 -8.34 25.48 -9.81
C SER A 166 -8.18 26.28 -8.52
N ALA A 167 -7.29 27.28 -8.48
CA ALA A 167 -7.12 28.14 -7.32
C ALA A 167 -8.37 28.97 -6.97
N LYS A 168 -9.04 29.54 -7.99
CA LYS A 168 -10.31 30.25 -7.80
C LYS A 168 -11.42 29.32 -7.31
N ASN A 169 -11.52 28.12 -7.88
CA ASN A 169 -12.49 27.12 -7.47
C ASN A 169 -12.29 26.72 -6.01
N PHE A 170 -11.04 26.49 -5.58
CA PHE A 170 -10.72 26.21 -4.19
C PHE A 170 -11.10 27.37 -3.26
N ALA A 171 -10.70 28.60 -3.58
CA ALA A 171 -11.04 29.78 -2.77
C ALA A 171 -12.56 30.00 -2.64
N ASN A 172 -13.31 29.72 -3.70
CA ASN A 172 -14.77 29.82 -3.71
C ASN A 172 -15.46 28.68 -2.94
N ALA A 173 -14.87 27.48 -2.94
CA ALA A 173 -15.38 26.34 -2.18
C ALA A 173 -15.13 26.46 -0.67
N PHE A 174 -14.03 27.11 -0.26
CA PHE A 174 -13.63 27.26 1.15
C PHE A 174 -13.44 28.72 1.59
N PRO A 175 -14.44 29.61 1.38
CA PRO A 175 -14.28 31.04 1.61
C PRO A 175 -14.04 31.38 3.08
N GLN A 176 -14.60 30.58 4.00
CA GLN A 176 -14.43 30.79 5.43
C GLN A 176 -12.99 30.54 5.87
N LYS A 177 -12.36 29.47 5.38
CA LYS A 177 -10.96 29.12 5.73
C LYS A 177 -9.96 30.16 5.24
N VAL A 178 -10.19 30.71 4.04
CA VAL A 178 -9.34 31.76 3.49
C VAL A 178 -9.56 33.09 4.21
N LYS A 179 -10.82 33.48 4.45
CA LYS A 179 -11.15 34.73 5.15
C LYS A 179 -10.73 34.75 6.62
N SER A 180 -10.80 33.61 7.30
CA SER A 180 -10.36 33.50 8.70
C SER A 180 -8.83 33.50 8.84
N GLY A 181 -8.09 33.36 7.73
CA GLY A 181 -6.65 33.16 7.76
C GLY A 181 -6.24 31.77 8.24
N GLU A 182 -7.14 30.77 8.24
CA GLU A 182 -6.80 29.38 8.52
C GLU A 182 -5.92 28.79 7.39
N VAL A 183 -6.19 29.20 6.15
CA VAL A 183 -5.42 28.82 4.97
C VAL A 183 -4.98 30.08 4.22
N ALA A 184 -3.68 30.24 4.03
CA ALA A 184 -3.10 31.31 3.21
C ALA A 184 -2.76 30.77 1.81
N GLY A 185 -3.13 31.52 0.77
CA GLY A 185 -2.83 31.18 -0.63
C GLY A 185 -1.95 32.24 -1.27
N LEU A 186 -0.90 31.83 -2.00
CA LEU A 186 0.03 32.73 -2.68
C LEU A 186 0.25 32.25 -4.13
N ARG A 187 0.19 33.18 -5.08
CA ARG A 187 0.57 32.93 -6.48
C ARG A 187 2.06 33.20 -6.66
N ALA A 188 2.83 32.20 -7.02
CA ALA A 188 4.26 32.35 -7.24
C ALA A 188 4.61 32.70 -8.71
N PHE A 189 5.87 33.06 -8.95
CA PHE A 189 6.38 33.43 -10.28
C PHE A 189 6.34 32.29 -11.31
N ASP A 190 6.31 31.04 -10.86
CA ASP A 190 6.14 29.85 -11.71
C ASP A 190 4.69 29.64 -12.18
N ARG A 191 3.78 30.57 -11.84
CA ARG A 191 2.33 30.55 -12.12
C ARG A 191 1.55 29.48 -11.36
N LYS A 192 2.18 28.78 -10.40
CA LYS A 192 1.48 27.89 -9.47
C LYS A 192 0.93 28.67 -8.28
N PHE A 193 -0.03 28.07 -7.60
CA PHE A 193 -0.67 28.60 -6.41
C PHE A 193 -0.39 27.69 -5.22
N TYR A 194 0.24 28.23 -4.19
CA TYR A 194 0.67 27.51 -3.00
C TYR A 194 -0.25 27.87 -1.84
N PHE A 195 -0.96 26.87 -1.32
CA PHE A 195 -1.84 26.99 -0.17
C PHE A 195 -1.19 26.33 1.05
N VAL A 196 -1.22 27.02 2.19
CA VAL A 196 -0.62 26.54 3.44
C VAL A 196 -1.57 26.79 4.59
N LYS A 197 -1.77 25.79 5.45
CA LYS A 197 -2.48 25.96 6.73
C LYS A 197 -1.62 26.76 7.70
N SER A 198 -2.24 27.69 8.43
CA SER A 198 -1.55 28.50 9.43
C SER A 198 -0.92 27.65 10.55
N SER A 199 -1.54 26.52 10.92
CA SER A 199 -0.95 25.57 11.87
C SER A 199 0.35 24.94 11.36
N PHE A 200 0.37 24.50 10.09
CA PHE A 200 1.54 23.90 9.46
C PHE A 200 2.69 24.91 9.28
N MET A 201 2.34 26.17 8.97
CA MET A 201 3.31 27.26 8.90
C MET A 201 3.96 27.52 10.26
N LEU A 202 3.16 27.74 11.31
CA LEU A 202 3.65 28.02 12.66
C LEU A 202 4.54 26.91 13.24
N GLU A 203 4.23 25.65 12.94
CA GLU A 203 5.01 24.50 13.40
C GLU A 203 6.43 24.47 12.78
N ASN A 204 6.55 24.89 11.51
CA ASN A 204 7.76 24.69 10.72
C ASN A 204 8.59 25.96 10.48
N GLU A 205 7.99 27.14 10.62
CA GLU A 205 8.64 28.45 10.42
C GLU A 205 9.94 28.58 11.21
N LYS A 206 9.91 28.33 12.52
CA LYS A 206 11.11 28.43 13.38
C LYS A 206 12.22 27.47 12.94
N LYS A 207 11.85 26.26 12.49
CA LYS A 207 12.81 25.25 12.00
C LYS A 207 13.46 25.72 10.70
N ILE A 208 12.66 26.28 9.78
CA ILE A 208 13.13 26.86 8.52
C ILE A 208 14.06 28.05 8.78
N GLN A 209 13.66 29.00 9.61
CA GLN A 209 14.46 30.17 9.99
C GLN A 209 15.81 29.76 10.62
N LEU A 210 15.81 28.73 11.48
CA LEU A 210 17.03 28.16 12.05
C LEU A 210 17.90 27.50 10.97
N SER A 211 17.31 26.74 10.03
CA SER A 211 18.05 26.12 8.92
C SER A 211 18.71 27.17 8.02
N LEU A 212 18.02 28.26 7.71
CA LEU A 212 18.50 29.40 6.90
C LEU A 212 19.54 30.26 7.61
N SER A 213 19.58 30.28 8.94
CA SER A 213 20.63 30.99 9.70
C SER A 213 22.04 30.42 9.45
N ARG A 214 22.13 29.20 8.89
CA ARG A 214 23.38 28.49 8.57
C ARG A 214 23.89 28.77 7.15
N GLY A 215 23.15 29.55 6.35
CA GLY A 215 23.50 29.89 4.97
C GLY A 215 22.33 29.72 4.00
N GLU A 216 22.60 30.00 2.72
CA GLU A 216 21.61 29.89 1.64
C GLU A 216 21.32 28.42 1.32
N LYS A 217 20.03 28.05 1.27
CA LYS A 217 19.60 26.67 1.00
C LYS A 217 18.41 26.60 0.05
N THR A 218 18.23 25.46 -0.60
CA THR A 218 17.02 25.17 -1.38
C THR A 218 15.91 24.57 -0.51
N ALA A 219 14.67 24.54 -1.04
CA ALA A 219 13.54 23.92 -0.35
C ALA A 219 13.75 22.41 -0.10
N GLU A 220 14.44 21.72 -1.00
CA GLU A 220 14.78 20.30 -0.88
C GLU A 220 15.78 20.06 0.25
N GLU A 221 16.83 20.90 0.35
CA GLU A 221 17.83 20.83 1.42
C GLU A 221 17.20 21.08 2.79
N ILE A 222 16.35 22.12 2.90
CA ILE A 222 15.67 22.45 4.15
C ILE A 222 14.66 21.36 4.51
N GLY A 223 13.86 20.90 3.54
CA GLY A 223 12.88 19.83 3.73
C GLY A 223 13.50 18.54 4.25
N ALA A 224 14.64 18.13 3.70
CA ALA A 224 15.40 16.97 4.17
C ALA A 224 15.93 17.16 5.61
N GLU A 225 16.34 18.36 6.00
CA GLU A 225 16.82 18.66 7.36
C GLU A 225 15.70 18.64 8.41
N ILE A 226 14.50 19.10 8.06
CA ILE A 226 13.38 19.24 9.01
C ILE A 226 12.33 18.12 8.92
N GLY A 227 12.47 17.20 7.96
CA GLY A 227 11.54 16.09 7.74
C GLY A 227 10.23 16.51 7.07
N VAL A 228 10.27 17.49 6.17
CA VAL A 228 9.11 18.01 5.41
C VAL A 228 9.35 17.82 3.92
N GLU A 229 8.31 17.47 3.16
CA GLU A 229 8.40 17.34 1.70
C GLU A 229 8.80 18.67 1.05
N ALA A 230 9.63 18.61 0.01
CA ALA A 230 10.22 19.79 -0.63
C ALA A 230 9.17 20.82 -1.09
N GLU A 231 8.05 20.37 -1.64
CA GLU A 231 6.96 21.25 -2.09
C GLU A 231 6.24 21.94 -0.91
N GLY A 232 6.02 21.23 0.21
CA GLY A 232 5.50 21.83 1.43
C GLY A 232 6.46 22.87 2.04
N CYS A 233 7.76 22.59 2.00
CA CYS A 233 8.78 23.54 2.43
C CYS A 233 8.83 24.77 1.50
N ARG A 234 8.73 24.56 0.18
CA ARG A 234 8.67 25.62 -0.82
C ARG A 234 7.46 26.52 -0.59
N ALA A 235 6.30 25.93 -0.30
CA ALA A 235 5.09 26.68 0.01
C ALA A 235 5.32 27.65 1.18
N ILE A 236 5.89 27.18 2.30
CA ILE A 236 6.20 28.04 3.45
C ILE A 236 7.22 29.13 3.08
N LEU A 237 8.31 28.77 2.41
CA LEU A 237 9.37 29.72 2.02
C LEU A 237 8.84 30.87 1.16
N LEU A 238 7.91 30.58 0.25
CA LEU A 238 7.28 31.61 -0.59
C LEU A 238 6.41 32.56 0.23
N HIS A 239 5.62 32.05 1.19
CA HIS A 239 4.84 32.88 2.11
C HIS A 239 5.73 33.75 3.01
N LEU A 240 6.83 33.21 3.53
CA LEU A 240 7.80 33.99 4.31
C LEU A 240 8.54 35.03 3.47
N ALA A 241 8.79 34.74 2.19
CA ALA A 241 9.38 35.69 1.26
C ALA A 241 8.43 36.86 0.96
N GLU A 242 7.14 36.59 0.79
CA GLU A 242 6.11 37.63 0.64
C GLU A 242 6.00 38.51 1.89
N ALA A 243 6.17 37.93 3.09
CA ALA A 243 6.21 38.66 4.36
C ALA A 243 7.52 39.43 4.61
N GLY A 244 8.56 39.22 3.79
CA GLY A 244 9.87 39.84 3.95
C GLY A 244 10.75 39.22 5.04
N GLU A 245 10.40 38.03 5.55
CA GLU A 245 11.19 37.31 6.56
C GLU A 245 12.29 36.43 5.97
N VAL A 246 12.15 36.09 4.69
CA VAL A 246 13.09 35.28 3.91
C VAL A 246 13.34 35.99 2.57
N LEU A 247 14.55 35.87 2.02
CA LEU A 247 14.92 36.43 0.72
C LEU A 247 15.33 35.31 -0.25
N GLU A 248 14.73 35.27 -1.43
CA GLU A 248 15.19 34.41 -2.52
C GLU A 248 16.37 35.09 -3.26
N LYS A 249 17.61 34.75 -2.86
CA LYS A 249 18.83 35.34 -3.45
C LYS A 249 19.06 34.91 -4.89
N ARG A 250 18.68 33.67 -5.22
CA ARG A 250 18.75 33.06 -6.55
C ARG A 250 17.55 32.14 -6.73
N LYS A 251 17.18 31.84 -7.98
CA LYS A 251 16.05 30.94 -8.28
C LYS A 251 16.14 29.64 -7.48
N GLY A 252 15.21 29.44 -6.55
CA GLY A 252 15.10 28.29 -5.66
C GLY A 252 16.05 28.27 -4.46
N LYS A 253 16.88 29.29 -4.24
CA LYS A 253 17.78 29.43 -3.08
C LYS A 253 17.36 30.59 -2.20
N PHE A 254 17.07 30.25 -0.94
CA PHE A 254 16.55 31.15 0.06
C PHE A 254 17.61 31.43 1.12
N ALA A 255 17.59 32.64 1.65
CA ALA A 255 18.40 33.11 2.77
C ALA A 255 17.50 33.81 3.79
N LYS A 256 17.93 33.85 5.05
CA LYS A 256 17.26 34.72 6.04
C LYS A 256 17.38 36.19 5.59
N ALA A 257 16.29 36.95 5.73
CA ALA A 257 16.26 38.37 5.37
C ALA A 257 17.23 39.22 6.19
#